data_AF-A0A9D1F9T3-F1
#
_entry.id   AF-A0A9D1F9T3-F1
#
_cell.length_a   1.000
_cell.length_b   1.000
_cell.length_c   1.000
_cell.angle_alpha   90.00
_cell.angle_beta   90.00
_cell.angle_gamma   90.00
#
_symmetry.space_group_name_H-M   'P 1'
#
loop_
_entity.id
_entity.type
_entity.pdbx_description
1 polymer ?
#
loop_
_entity_poly.entity_id
_entity_poly.type
_entity_poly.pdbx_seq_one_letter_code
_entity_poly.pdbx_strand_id
1 'polypeptide(L)'
;MKKFNLSEIMKKAWELFRMAKKWSTPKSFSWALRQAWKDAKEAAREFTGIVRNVQVGGTFAHPVLVNIDMDNLTVTGNTFPVRHMMREFGLDWDKAAKAWTGSREILNALCVKYA
;
A
#
# COMPACT_ATOMS: atom_id res chain seq x y z
N MET A 1 -2.79 21.65 -7.24
CA MET A 1 -1.71 20.68 -7.58
C MET A 1 -2.29 19.57 -8.42
N LYS A 2 -1.55 19.04 -9.41
CA LYS A 2 -2.01 17.89 -10.21
C LYS A 2 -1.98 16.64 -9.31
N LYS A 3 -3.13 15.99 -9.13
CA LYS A 3 -3.31 14.79 -8.28
C LYS A 3 -2.42 13.61 -8.72
N PHE A 4 -2.00 13.59 -9.98
CA PHE A 4 -1.22 12.51 -10.57
C PHE A 4 -0.03 13.06 -11.35
N ASN A 5 1.11 12.37 -11.26
CA ASN A 5 2.29 12.66 -12.06
C ASN A 5 2.17 11.97 -13.43
N LEU A 6 1.76 12.74 -14.44
CA LEU A 6 1.53 12.26 -15.81
C LEU A 6 2.80 11.68 -16.44
N SER A 7 3.97 12.25 -16.15
CA SER A 7 5.25 11.80 -16.70
C SER A 7 5.63 10.41 -16.16
N GLU A 8 5.43 10.18 -14.87
CA GLU A 8 5.62 8.88 -14.22
C GLU A 8 4.67 7.81 -14.79
N ILE A 9 3.38 8.15 -14.98
CA ILE A 9 2.39 7.24 -15.57
C ILE A 9 2.82 6.83 -16.99
N MET A 10 3.26 7.79 -17.80
CA MET A 10 3.72 7.49 -19.16
C MET A 10 5.00 6.66 -19.19
N LYS A 11 5.94 6.93 -18.29
CA LYS A 11 7.16 6.12 -18.14
C LYS A 11 6.83 4.66 -17.82
N LYS A 12 5.96 4.43 -16.84
CA LYS A 12 5.46 3.07 -16.49
C LYS A 12 4.72 2.41 -17.65
N ALA A 13 3.85 3.14 -18.35
CA ALA A 13 3.13 2.61 -19.51
C ALA A 13 4.11 2.17 -20.61
N TRP A 14 5.18 2.93 -20.84
CA TRP A 14 6.20 2.59 -21.84
C TRP A 14 7.03 1.36 -21.44
N GLU A 15 7.39 1.23 -20.17
CA GLU A 15 8.06 0.04 -19.63
C GLU A 15 7.20 -1.22 -19.78
N LEU A 16 5.93 -1.16 -19.37
CA LEU A 16 4.97 -2.24 -19.52
C LEU A 16 4.77 -2.65 -20.98
N PHE A 17 4.69 -1.69 -21.89
CA PHE A 17 4.57 -1.96 -23.31
C PHE A 17 5.82 -2.65 -23.87
N ARG A 18 7.03 -2.20 -23.50
CA ARG A 18 8.28 -2.84 -23.91
C ARG A 18 8.39 -4.28 -23.41
N MET A 19 7.95 -4.55 -22.18
CA MET A 19 7.91 -5.91 -21.64
C MET A 19 6.87 -6.77 -22.34
N ALA A 20 5.65 -6.28 -22.49
CA ALA A 20 4.54 -7.02 -23.07
C ALA A 20 4.75 -7.34 -24.55
N LYS A 21 5.57 -6.57 -25.28
CA LYS A 21 5.99 -6.92 -26.65
C LYS A 21 6.75 -8.25 -26.74
N LYS A 22 7.43 -8.65 -25.67
CA LYS A 22 8.23 -9.89 -25.61
C LYS A 22 7.38 -11.11 -25.26
N TRP A 23 6.10 -10.92 -24.94
CA TRP A 23 5.21 -12.02 -24.56
C TRP A 23 4.69 -12.75 -25.80
N SER A 24 4.33 -14.03 -25.62
CA SER A 24 3.74 -14.86 -26.69
C SER A 24 2.49 -14.23 -27.31
N THR A 25 1.71 -13.49 -26.51
CA THR A 25 0.63 -12.60 -27.00
C THR A 25 0.98 -11.15 -26.69
N PRO A 26 1.47 -10.37 -27.67
CA PRO A 26 1.80 -8.97 -27.47
C PRO A 26 0.58 -8.16 -27.01
N LYS A 27 0.77 -7.28 -26.04
CA LYS A 27 -0.28 -6.34 -25.61
C LYS A 27 -0.12 -5.00 -26.31
N SER A 28 -1.25 -4.32 -26.55
CA SER A 28 -1.25 -2.98 -27.13
C SER A 28 -0.79 -1.93 -26.11
N PHE A 29 -0.34 -0.78 -26.61
CA PHE A 29 0.03 0.34 -25.75
C PHE A 29 -1.17 0.82 -24.91
N SER A 30 -2.40 0.78 -25.46
CA SER A 30 -3.62 1.12 -24.71
C SER A 30 -3.83 0.23 -23.48
N TRP A 31 -3.47 -1.06 -23.56
CA TRP A 31 -3.50 -1.94 -22.39
C TRP A 31 -2.48 -1.51 -21.33
N ALA A 32 -1.24 -1.23 -21.75
CA ALA A 32 -0.18 -0.79 -20.84
C ALA A 32 -0.51 0.54 -20.17
N LEU A 33 -1.13 1.48 -20.90
CA LEU A 33 -1.58 2.75 -20.36
C LEU A 33 -2.72 2.58 -19.35
N ARG A 34 -3.71 1.72 -19.63
CA ARG A 34 -4.77 1.40 -18.67
C ARG A 34 -4.21 0.80 -17.39
N GLN A 35 -3.22 -0.10 -17.50
CA GLN A 35 -2.56 -0.70 -16.35
C GLN A 35 -1.78 0.34 -15.55
N ALA A 36 -0.97 1.18 -16.19
CA ALA A 36 -0.23 2.24 -15.50
C ALA A 36 -1.16 3.24 -14.77
N TRP A 37 -2.30 3.57 -15.36
CA TRP A 37 -3.33 4.39 -14.70
C TRP A 37 -4.00 3.68 -13.53
N LYS A 38 -4.21 2.36 -13.63
CA LYS A 38 -4.75 1.56 -12.52
C LYS A 38 -3.77 1.59 -11.35
N ASP A 39 -2.50 1.30 -11.59
CA ASP A 39 -1.45 1.29 -10.57
C ASP A 39 -1.27 2.68 -9.93
N ALA A 40 -1.36 3.76 -10.72
CA ALA A 40 -1.27 5.12 -10.20
C ALA A 40 -2.48 5.52 -9.33
N LYS A 41 -3.68 5.06 -9.68
CA LYS A 41 -4.88 5.28 -8.86
C LYS A 41 -4.83 4.49 -7.55
N GLU A 42 -4.27 3.28 -7.60
CA GLU A 42 -4.08 2.43 -6.43
C GLU A 42 -3.03 3.02 -5.48
N ALA A 43 -1.90 3.49 -6.02
CA ALA A 43 -0.88 4.19 -5.23
C ALA A 43 -1.36 5.52 -4.62
N ALA A 44 -2.29 6.20 -5.30
CA ALA A 44 -2.91 7.44 -4.80
C ALA A 44 -4.20 7.18 -4.00
N ARG A 45 -4.49 5.93 -3.63
CA ARG A 45 -5.66 5.61 -2.82
C ARG A 45 -5.42 6.12 -1.41
N GLU A 46 -6.34 6.94 -0.95
CA GLU A 46 -6.39 7.39 0.44
C GLU A 46 -7.42 6.54 1.18
N PHE A 47 -6.97 5.84 2.22
CA PHE A 47 -7.85 5.06 3.09
C PHE A 47 -8.44 5.97 4.18
N THR A 48 -9.71 5.77 4.48
CA THR A 48 -10.46 6.47 5.53
C THR A 48 -11.19 5.46 6.41
N GLY A 49 -11.45 5.80 7.68
CA GLY A 49 -12.06 4.88 8.62
C GLY A 49 -11.17 3.72 9.04
N ILE A 50 -11.81 2.65 9.52
CA ILE A 50 -11.13 1.46 10.04
C ILE A 50 -10.94 0.45 8.91
N VAL A 51 -9.69 0.24 8.51
CA VAL A 51 -9.26 -0.84 7.61
C VAL A 51 -8.96 -2.07 8.45
N ARG A 52 -9.79 -3.12 8.31
CA ARG A 52 -9.67 -4.36 9.09
C ARG A 52 -8.86 -5.42 8.35
N ASN A 53 -8.21 -6.29 9.12
CA ASN A 53 -7.51 -7.49 8.62
C ASN A 53 -6.42 -7.19 7.57
N VAL A 54 -5.65 -6.13 7.77
CA VAL A 54 -4.50 -5.82 6.91
C VAL A 54 -3.38 -6.82 7.19
N GLN A 55 -2.89 -7.49 6.14
CA GLN A 55 -1.87 -8.54 6.28
C GLN A 55 -0.48 -7.94 6.18
N VAL A 56 0.03 -7.49 7.32
CA VAL A 56 1.33 -6.80 7.42
C VAL A 56 2.51 -7.75 7.62
N GLY A 57 2.30 -9.06 7.73
CA GLY A 57 3.39 -10.01 7.86
C GLY A 57 2.93 -11.45 7.99
N GLY A 58 3.90 -12.36 8.15
CA GLY A 58 3.66 -13.80 8.24
C GLY A 58 3.81 -14.54 6.91
N THR A 59 3.74 -15.87 6.96
CA THR A 59 3.66 -16.73 5.77
C THR A 59 2.20 -16.96 5.39
N PHE A 60 1.92 -17.45 4.18
CA PHE A 60 0.55 -17.78 3.73
C PHE A 60 -0.23 -18.65 4.74
N ALA A 61 0.47 -19.49 5.50
CA ALA A 61 -0.14 -20.34 6.51
C ALA A 61 -0.48 -19.60 7.83
N HIS A 62 0.24 -18.53 8.17
CA HIS A 62 0.12 -17.82 9.45
C HIS A 62 0.19 -16.29 9.23
N PRO A 63 -0.84 -15.69 8.61
CA PRO A 63 -0.87 -14.27 8.35
C PRO A 63 -1.02 -13.48 9.66
N VAL A 64 -0.24 -12.42 9.81
CA VAL A 64 -0.39 -11.45 10.89
C VAL A 64 -1.35 -10.36 10.42
N LEU A 65 -2.54 -10.36 11.01
CA LEU A 65 -3.60 -9.42 10.69
C LEU A 65 -3.63 -8.29 11.72
N VAL A 66 -3.69 -7.06 11.21
CA VAL A 66 -3.80 -5.85 12.01
C VAL A 66 -4.98 -5.00 11.54
N ASN A 67 -5.50 -4.18 12.45
CA ASN A 67 -6.53 -3.20 12.14
C ASN A 67 -5.87 -1.82 12.15
N ILE A 68 -6.15 -1.04 11.11
CA ILE A 68 -5.62 0.31 10.94
C ILE A 68 -6.79 1.27 10.99
N ASP A 69 -6.80 2.10 12.02
CA ASP A 69 -7.75 3.19 12.16
C ASP A 69 -7.12 4.45 11.57
N MET A 70 -7.59 4.84 10.37
CA MET A 70 -7.10 6.02 9.65
C MET A 70 -7.63 7.34 10.25
N ASP A 71 -8.62 7.28 11.14
CA ASP A 71 -9.21 8.47 11.76
C ASP A 71 -8.54 8.79 13.10
N ASN A 72 -8.28 7.76 13.91
CA ASN A 72 -7.51 7.88 15.15
C ASN A 72 -5.99 7.74 14.95
N LEU A 73 -5.56 7.44 13.72
CA LEU A 73 -4.17 7.21 13.34
C LEU A 73 -3.48 6.12 14.17
N THR A 74 -4.21 5.02 14.40
CA THR A 74 -3.73 3.90 15.22
C THR A 74 -3.69 2.58 14.47
N VAL A 75 -2.74 1.72 14.82
CA VAL A 75 -2.69 0.31 14.40
C VAL A 75 -2.83 -0.59 15.62
N THR A 76 -3.81 -1.48 15.58
CA THR A 76 -4.19 -2.38 16.68
C THR A 76 -4.34 -3.83 16.20
N GLY A 77 -4.45 -4.79 17.12
CA GLY A 77 -4.56 -6.22 16.82
C GLY A 77 -3.30 -7.00 17.18
N ASN A 78 -2.99 -8.07 16.45
CA ASN A 78 -1.84 -8.93 16.74
C ASN A 78 -0.53 -8.33 16.21
N THR A 79 -0.13 -7.18 16.76
CA THR A 79 1.00 -6.39 16.25
C THR A 79 2.36 -6.83 16.83
N PHE A 80 2.37 -7.69 17.86
CA PHE A 80 3.60 -8.12 18.53
C PHE A 80 4.60 -8.86 17.60
N PRO A 81 4.17 -9.78 16.72
CA PRO A 81 5.07 -10.46 15.77
C PRO A 81 5.71 -9.49 14.77
N VAL A 82 5.03 -8.40 14.43
CA VAL A 82 5.45 -7.41 13.42
C VAL A 82 5.98 -6.11 14.03
N ARG A 83 6.24 -6.07 15.34
CA ARG A 83 6.69 -4.86 16.05
C ARG A 83 7.94 -4.20 15.46
N HIS A 84 8.88 -5.00 14.94
CA HIS A 84 10.11 -4.49 14.31
C HIS A 84 9.79 -3.80 13.00
N MET A 85 8.95 -4.42 12.17
CA MET A 85 8.46 -3.80 10.92
C MET A 85 7.70 -2.51 11.21
N MET A 86 6.85 -2.48 12.25
CA MET A 86 6.12 -1.26 12.61
C MET A 86 7.08 -0.11 12.94
N ARG A 87 8.16 -0.38 13.67
CA ARG A 87 9.21 0.62 13.95
C ARG A 87 10.00 1.02 12.72
N GLU A 88 10.34 0.09 11.83
CA GLU A 88 11.00 0.39 10.55
C GLU A 88 10.14 1.29 9.65
N PHE A 89 8.81 1.14 9.73
CA PHE A 89 7.87 2.04 9.07
C PHE A 89 7.74 3.41 9.74
N GLY A 90 8.37 3.63 10.90
CA GLY A 90 8.32 4.89 11.65
C GLY A 90 7.09 5.01 12.57
N LEU A 91 6.47 3.91 12.97
CA LEU A 91 5.39 3.91 13.95
C LEU A 91 5.95 3.79 15.38
N ASP A 92 5.31 4.50 16.30
CA ASP A 92 5.64 4.48 17.72
C ASP A 92 4.58 3.73 18.52
N TRP A 93 5.01 2.98 19.53
CA TRP A 93 4.07 2.26 20.40
C TRP A 93 3.61 3.15 21.56
N ASP A 94 2.32 3.47 21.59
CA ASP A 94 1.67 4.12 22.71
C ASP A 94 1.21 3.09 23.75
N LYS A 95 1.83 3.15 24.94
CA LYS A 95 1.51 2.26 26.07
C LYS A 95 0.14 2.54 26.69
N ALA A 96 -0.33 3.78 26.69
CA ALA A 96 -1.61 4.17 27.28
C ALA A 96 -2.76 3.71 26.39
N ALA A 97 -2.66 3.98 25.08
CA ALA A 97 -3.65 3.55 24.10
C ALA A 97 -3.54 2.06 23.73
N LYS A 98 -2.42 1.40 24.09
CA LYS A 98 -2.08 0.03 23.66
C LYS A 98 -2.17 -0.14 22.14
N ALA A 99 -1.67 0.86 21.42
CA ALA A 99 -1.75 0.94 19.97
C ALA A 99 -0.46 1.51 19.39
N TRP A 100 -0.15 1.17 18.14
CA TRP A 100 0.87 1.89 17.39
C TRP A 100 0.27 3.17 16.83
N THR A 101 0.99 4.28 16.91
CA THR A 101 0.57 5.58 16.40
C THR A 101 1.53 6.04 15.32
N GLY A 102 1.04 6.87 14.39
CA GLY A 102 1.85 7.43 13.32
C GLY A 102 1.13 8.54 12.58
N SER A 103 1.76 9.04 11.51
CA SER A 103 1.12 10.01 10.63
C SER A 103 0.15 9.32 9.66
N ARG A 104 -0.83 10.09 9.16
CA ARG A 104 -1.76 9.61 8.13
C ARG A 104 -1.04 9.10 6.89
N GLU A 105 0.09 9.71 6.53
CA GLU A 105 0.91 9.32 5.39
C GLU A 105 1.53 7.92 5.58
N ILE A 106 2.08 7.65 6.77
CA ILE A 106 2.68 6.35 7.10
C ILE A 106 1.62 5.25 7.09
N LEU A 107 0.48 5.49 7.75
CA LEU A 107 -0.61 4.51 7.79
C LEU A 107 -1.21 4.28 6.41
N ASN A 108 -1.35 5.32 5.59
CA ASN A 108 -1.85 5.17 4.22
C ASN A 108 -0.87 4.37 3.36
N ALA A 109 0.44 4.61 3.50
CA ALA A 109 1.47 3.82 2.82
C ALA A 109 1.45 2.35 3.25
N LEU A 110 1.19 2.09 4.54
CA LEU A 110 1.04 0.74 5.07
C LEU A 110 -0.21 0.04 4.47
N CYS A 111 -1.35 0.73 4.42
CA CYS A 111 -2.56 0.23 3.77
C CYS A 111 -2.35 -0.04 2.27
N VAL A 112 -1.77 0.90 1.52
CA VAL A 112 -1.50 0.73 0.08
C VAL A 112 -0.59 -0.47 -0.19
N LYS A 113 0.32 -0.78 0.74
CA LYS A 113 1.26 -1.90 0.58
C LYS A 113 0.67 -3.27 0.97
N TYR A 114 -0.26 -3.31 1.92
CA TYR A 114 -0.66 -4.56 2.59
C TYR A 114 -2.18 -4.83 2.67
N ALA A 115 -3.03 -3.91 2.25
CA ALA A 115 -4.50 -4.06 2.22
C ALA A 115 -4.98 -4.41 0.80
#